data_AF-A0A8C5MQA4-F1
#
_entry.id   AF-A0A8C5MQA4-F1
#
_cell.length_a   1.000
_cell.length_b   1.000
_cell.length_c   1.000
_cell.angle_alpha   90.00
_cell.angle_beta   90.00
_cell.angle_gamma   90.00
#
_symmetry.space_group_name_H-M   'P 1'
#
loop_
_entity.id
_entity.type
_entity.pdbx_description
1 polymer ?
#
loop_
_entity_poly.entity_id
_entity_poly.type
_entity_poly.pdbx_seq_one_letter_code
_entity_poly.pdbx_strand_id
1 'polypeptide(L)'
;MWLPIASVIWLLTRLVNADDSCPDVKVIGAGDSDRLAVLRGCPGIPGALGPKGDDGPPGEKGQQGAPGIAGPPGQKGEKGEPGLSESKYAKNCKELLDKGMVLSDWYTIYPDGETPLKVLCDMHTDGGGWIVFQRRWDGSVDFFRDWNAYKTGFGSRLNEFWLGNDNIHMLTNTGTWEIRVDLLDFEYTKSFAKYASFQIMGETEKYKLLLGAFTEGNAGT
;
A
#
# COMPACT_ATOMS: atom_id res chain seq x y z
N MET A 1 -33.90 -2.15 -17.37
CA MET A 1 -33.32 -1.21 -18.35
C MET A 1 -31.92 -0.84 -17.83
N TRP A 2 -30.89 -1.36 -18.51
CA TRP A 2 -29.50 -0.87 -18.62
C TRP A 2 -28.71 -0.40 -17.37
N LEU A 3 -27.80 -1.28 -16.95
CA LEU A 3 -26.37 -1.18 -16.52
C LEU A 3 -25.77 0.05 -15.77
N PRO A 4 -24.68 -0.19 -15.00
CA PRO A 4 -24.15 0.66 -13.93
C PRO A 4 -23.06 1.63 -14.39
N ILE A 5 -22.78 2.67 -13.59
CA ILE A 5 -21.62 3.54 -13.79
C ILE A 5 -20.59 3.22 -12.71
N ALA A 6 -19.57 2.46 -13.10
CA ALA A 6 -18.27 2.47 -12.45
C ALA A 6 -17.42 3.55 -13.12
N SER A 7 -16.72 4.37 -12.33
CA SER A 7 -15.72 5.30 -12.85
C SER A 7 -14.60 5.45 -11.82
N VAL A 8 -13.52 4.70 -12.03
CA VAL A 8 -12.20 5.00 -11.48
C VAL A 8 -11.21 4.82 -12.61
N ILE A 9 -10.72 5.92 -13.18
CA ILE A 9 -9.43 5.97 -13.88
C ILE A 9 -8.82 7.34 -13.57
N TRP A 10 -7.89 7.39 -12.61
CA TRP A 10 -6.87 8.43 -12.58
C TRP A 10 -5.72 7.97 -13.48
N LEU A 11 -5.45 8.73 -14.54
CA LEU A 11 -4.18 8.63 -15.26
C LEU A 11 -3.45 9.97 -15.13
N LEU A 12 -2.38 9.96 -14.34
CA LEU A 12 -1.34 10.98 -14.34
C LEU A 12 -0.43 10.73 -15.55
N THR A 13 -0.27 11.73 -16.40
CA THR A 13 0.94 11.88 -17.22
C THR A 13 1.42 13.32 -17.14
N ARG A 14 2.63 13.48 -16.62
CA ARG A 14 3.39 14.74 -16.66
C ARG A 14 3.73 15.05 -18.12
N LEU A 15 3.41 16.26 -18.56
CA LEU A 15 4.11 16.91 -19.65
C LEU A 15 5.01 17.98 -19.04
N VAL A 16 6.32 17.77 -19.19
CA VAL A 16 7.33 18.81 -19.06
C VAL A 16 7.28 19.62 -20.35
N ASN A 17 7.30 20.96 -20.24
CA ASN A 17 8.03 21.84 -21.15
C ASN A 17 8.29 23.17 -20.45
N ALA A 18 9.56 23.57 -20.45
CA ALA A 18 10.05 24.95 -20.31
C ALA A 18 9.69 25.71 -21.61
N ASP A 19 9.71 27.02 -21.75
CA ASP A 19 10.40 28.13 -21.10
C ASP A 19 9.65 29.38 -21.63
N ASP A 20 9.39 30.42 -20.83
CA ASP A 20 8.97 31.72 -21.37
C ASP A 20 9.23 32.83 -20.34
N SER A 21 10.33 33.55 -20.54
CA SER A 21 10.71 34.73 -19.75
C SER A 21 9.85 35.94 -20.15
N CYS A 22 9.20 36.58 -19.18
CA CYS A 22 8.60 37.92 -19.36
C CYS A 22 9.66 39.03 -19.21
N PRO A 23 9.66 40.08 -20.05
CA PRO A 23 10.24 41.36 -19.65
C PRO A 23 9.17 42.27 -19.03
N ASP A 24 9.54 42.86 -17.90
CA ASP A 24 8.77 43.79 -17.09
C ASP A 24 8.57 45.15 -17.81
N VAL A 25 7.35 45.65 -17.87
CA VAL A 25 7.02 46.99 -18.40
C VAL A 25 6.70 47.91 -17.24
N LYS A 26 7.48 48.98 -17.06
CA LYS A 26 7.20 50.03 -16.09
C LYS A 26 6.89 51.34 -16.79
N VAL A 27 5.62 51.75 -16.74
CA VAL A 27 5.13 53.06 -17.18
C VAL A 27 4.95 53.94 -15.95
N ILE A 28 5.48 55.16 -15.99
CA ILE A 28 5.14 56.24 -15.04
C ILE A 28 4.57 57.38 -15.87
N GLY A 29 3.32 57.75 -15.60
CA GLY A 29 2.57 58.74 -16.37
C GLY A 29 2.49 60.11 -15.69
N ALA A 30 2.13 61.12 -16.50
CA ALA A 30 1.35 62.29 -16.10
C ALA A 30 0.80 62.99 -17.37
N GLY A 31 -0.51 63.31 -17.36
CA GLY A 31 -1.10 64.48 -18.01
C GLY A 31 -1.33 64.47 -19.54
N ASP A 32 -2.58 64.17 -19.90
CA ASP A 32 -3.41 64.63 -21.04
C ASP A 32 -2.78 64.95 -22.42
N SER A 33 -3.26 64.17 -23.40
CA SER A 33 -3.13 64.29 -24.86
C SER A 33 -1.75 63.95 -25.45
N ASP A 34 -1.75 62.94 -26.33
CA ASP A 34 -0.68 62.48 -27.22
C ASP A 34 0.57 61.81 -26.62
N ARG A 35 0.59 60.47 -26.69
CA ARG A 35 1.79 59.64 -26.47
C ARG A 35 2.50 59.38 -27.80
N LEU A 36 3.62 60.08 -28.04
CA LEU A 36 4.58 59.79 -29.11
C LEU A 36 5.76 58.98 -28.54
N ALA A 37 5.92 57.74 -29.02
CA ALA A 37 7.08 56.91 -28.72
C ALA A 37 8.17 57.14 -29.79
N VAL A 38 9.37 57.53 -29.37
CA VAL A 38 10.55 57.67 -30.22
C VAL A 38 11.45 56.46 -30.02
N LEU A 39 11.52 55.57 -31.01
CA LEU A 39 12.52 54.49 -31.07
C LEU A 39 13.64 54.89 -32.03
N ARG A 40 14.82 55.17 -31.46
CA ARG A 40 16.05 55.53 -32.15
C ARG A 40 16.76 54.23 -32.57
N GLY A 41 16.97 54.04 -33.87
CA GLY A 41 17.62 52.84 -34.42
C GLY A 41 19.08 52.71 -33.97
N CYS A 42 19.50 51.48 -33.70
CA CYS A 42 20.86 51.19 -33.24
C CYS A 42 21.90 51.25 -34.38
N PRO A 43 23.16 51.62 -34.08
CA PRO A 43 24.19 52.01 -35.06
C PRO A 43 24.72 50.85 -35.92
N GLY A 44 25.25 51.21 -37.10
CA GLY A 44 25.93 50.28 -38.02
C GLY A 44 27.17 49.62 -37.41
N ILE A 45 27.48 48.44 -37.93
CA ILE A 45 28.51 47.53 -37.43
C ILE A 45 29.90 48.19 -37.57
N PRO A 46 30.72 48.29 -36.50
CA PRO A 46 32.12 48.71 -36.60
C PRO A 46 32.94 47.77 -37.49
N GLY A 47 33.90 48.33 -38.23
CA GLY A 47 34.82 47.55 -39.06
C GLY A 47 35.67 46.56 -38.25
N ALA A 48 36.08 45.46 -38.88
CA ALA A 48 36.85 44.40 -38.25
C ALA A 48 38.15 44.92 -37.63
N LEU A 49 38.41 44.57 -36.36
CA LEU A 49 39.68 44.81 -35.69
C LEU A 49 40.79 44.01 -36.38
N GLY A 50 41.93 44.63 -36.66
CA GLY A 50 43.08 43.97 -37.28
C GLY A 50 43.61 42.81 -36.41
N PRO A 51 44.33 41.84 -37.00
CA PRO A 51 44.83 40.68 -36.27
C PRO A 51 45.75 41.11 -35.12
N LYS A 52 45.46 40.62 -33.92
CA LYS A 52 46.31 40.73 -32.73
C LYS A 52 47.61 39.96 -32.99
N GLY A 53 48.77 40.56 -32.71
CA GLY A 53 50.06 39.89 -32.83
C GLY A 53 50.17 38.69 -31.87
N ASP A 54 50.96 37.69 -32.26
CA ASP A 54 51.07 36.42 -31.54
C ASP A 54 51.57 36.62 -30.09
N ASP A 55 50.90 35.95 -29.15
CA ASP A 55 51.30 35.93 -27.75
C ASP A 55 52.63 35.14 -27.59
N GLY A 56 53.54 35.64 -26.73
CA GLY A 56 54.82 34.97 -26.46
C GLY A 56 54.65 33.59 -25.78
N PRO A 57 55.67 32.72 -25.82
CA PRO A 57 55.54 31.35 -25.30
C PRO A 57 55.20 31.34 -23.81
N PRO A 58 54.25 30.47 -23.37
CA PRO A 58 53.89 30.33 -21.96
C PRO A 58 55.09 29.95 -21.10
N GLY A 59 55.23 30.61 -19.94
CA GLY A 59 56.28 30.27 -18.96
C GLY A 59 56.11 28.85 -18.40
N GLU A 60 57.23 28.21 -18.06
CA GLU A 60 57.24 26.82 -17.57
C GLU A 60 56.41 26.67 -16.29
N LYS A 61 55.51 25.68 -16.28
CA LYS A 61 54.59 25.41 -15.17
C LYS A 61 55.35 24.81 -13.99
N GLY A 62 55.21 25.43 -12.81
CA GLY A 62 55.82 24.95 -11.56
C GLY A 62 55.42 23.50 -11.23
N GLN A 63 56.35 22.72 -10.68
CA GLN A 63 56.16 21.32 -10.35
C GLN A 63 55.01 21.15 -9.34
N GLN A 64 54.05 20.28 -9.65
CA GLN A 64 52.89 20.00 -8.80
C GLN A 64 53.34 19.28 -7.51
N GLY A 65 52.88 19.76 -6.36
CA GLY A 65 53.17 19.14 -5.06
C GLY A 65 52.70 17.69 -5.00
N ALA A 66 53.43 16.84 -4.27
CA ALA A 66 53.13 15.42 -4.17
C ALA A 66 51.70 15.17 -3.65
N PRO A 67 50.97 14.18 -4.21
CA PRO A 67 49.63 13.85 -3.74
C PRO A 67 49.60 13.48 -2.24
N GLY A 68 48.57 13.93 -1.53
CA GLY A 68 48.34 13.54 -0.13
C GLY A 68 48.10 12.03 0.00
N ILE A 69 48.61 11.44 1.07
CA ILE A 69 48.40 10.02 1.38
C ILE A 69 46.90 9.72 1.55
N ALA A 70 46.42 8.68 0.87
CA ALA A 70 45.03 8.25 0.98
C ALA A 70 44.73 7.76 2.40
N GLY A 71 43.57 8.13 2.95
CA GLY A 71 43.10 7.62 4.24
C GLY A 71 42.88 6.10 4.21
N PRO A 72 42.98 5.42 5.37
CA PRO A 72 42.74 3.98 5.43
C PRO A 72 41.31 3.65 4.97
N PRO A 73 41.11 2.54 4.24
CA PRO A 73 39.77 2.10 3.85
C PRO A 73 38.87 1.91 5.08
N GLY A 74 37.63 2.39 5.00
CA GLY A 74 36.62 2.16 6.04
C GLY A 74 36.38 0.67 6.25
N GLN A 75 36.16 0.26 7.50
CA GLN A 75 35.85 -1.14 7.81
C GLN A 75 34.59 -1.57 7.07
N LYS A 76 34.66 -2.71 6.37
CA LYS A 76 33.53 -3.31 5.68
C LYS A 76 32.48 -3.69 6.73
N GLY A 77 31.28 -3.13 6.63
CA GLY A 77 30.17 -3.48 7.51
C GLY A 77 29.90 -4.99 7.51
N GLU A 78 29.58 -5.54 8.67
CA GLU A 78 29.22 -6.94 8.80
C GLU A 78 28.02 -7.25 7.90
N LYS A 79 28.12 -8.36 7.17
CA LYS A 79 27.02 -8.84 6.32
C LYS A 79 25.90 -9.27 7.27
N GLY A 80 24.75 -8.61 7.20
CA GLY A 80 23.57 -9.01 7.95
C GLY A 80 23.28 -10.49 7.77
N GLU A 81 22.92 -11.17 8.86
CA GLU A 81 22.55 -12.58 8.82
C GLU A 81 21.44 -12.79 7.78
N PRO A 82 21.51 -13.84 6.93
CA PRO A 82 20.40 -14.17 6.06
C PRO A 82 19.16 -14.43 6.92
N GLY A 83 18.10 -13.66 6.69
CA GLY A 83 16.81 -13.87 7.34
C GLY A 83 16.38 -15.32 7.23
N LEU A 84 15.90 -15.87 8.34
CA LEU A 84 15.24 -17.17 8.45
C LEU A 84 14.30 -17.33 7.25
N SER A 85 14.43 -18.42 6.48
CA SER A 85 13.78 -18.61 5.17
C SER A 85 12.32 -18.13 5.16
N GLU A 86 12.06 -16.96 4.55
CA GLU A 86 10.70 -16.52 4.34
C GLU A 86 10.02 -17.50 3.38
N SER A 87 8.98 -18.20 3.84
CA SER A 87 8.10 -18.90 2.92
C SER A 87 7.50 -17.86 1.98
N LYS A 88 7.65 -18.09 0.66
CA LYS A 88 7.04 -17.27 -0.39
C LYS A 88 5.53 -17.07 -0.13
N TYR A 89 4.90 -18.06 0.48
CA TYR A 89 3.48 -18.09 0.80
C TYR A 89 3.21 -17.63 2.23
N ALA A 90 2.18 -16.80 2.41
CA ALA A 90 1.68 -16.40 3.72
C ALA A 90 0.71 -17.45 4.27
N LYS A 91 0.80 -17.73 5.56
CA LYS A 91 -0.03 -18.74 6.24
C LYS A 91 -1.38 -18.22 6.70
N ASN A 92 -1.51 -16.90 6.89
CA ASN A 92 -2.71 -16.25 7.38
C ASN A 92 -2.79 -14.78 6.90
N CYS A 93 -3.90 -14.11 7.20
CA CYS A 93 -4.10 -12.71 6.83
C CYS A 93 -3.17 -11.75 7.56
N LYS A 94 -2.69 -12.08 8.77
CA LYS A 94 -1.73 -11.26 9.51
C LYS A 94 -0.37 -11.23 8.81
N GLU A 95 0.13 -12.37 8.34
CA GLU A 95 1.36 -12.44 7.54
C GLU A 95 1.22 -11.71 6.19
N LEU A 96 0.04 -11.76 5.57
CA LEU A 96 -0.23 -10.97 4.36
C LEU A 96 -0.15 -9.46 4.65
N LEU A 97 -0.74 -9.02 5.76
CA LEU A 97 -0.69 -7.62 6.18
C LEU A 97 0.75 -7.17 6.46
N ASP A 98 1.54 -8.00 7.15
CA ASP A 98 2.95 -7.72 7.44
C ASP A 98 3.81 -7.66 6.18
N LYS A 99 3.42 -8.39 5.12
CA LYS A 99 4.02 -8.32 3.78
C LYS A 99 3.55 -7.11 2.96
N GLY A 100 2.71 -6.23 3.53
CA GLY A 100 2.24 -4.99 2.89
C GLY A 100 0.92 -5.11 2.13
N MET A 101 0.19 -6.23 2.26
CA MET A 101 -1.15 -6.37 1.68
C MET A 101 -2.17 -5.68 2.60
N VAL A 102 -2.45 -4.41 2.33
CA VAL A 102 -3.27 -3.56 3.22
C VAL A 102 -4.75 -3.50 2.84
N LEU A 103 -5.16 -4.01 1.68
CA LEU A 103 -6.55 -3.95 1.23
C LEU A 103 -7.32 -5.20 1.67
N SER A 104 -8.51 -5.02 2.24
CA SER A 104 -9.41 -6.14 2.53
C SER A 104 -9.96 -6.76 1.23
N ASP A 105 -9.66 -8.03 0.99
CA ASP A 105 -10.09 -8.79 -0.19
C ASP A 105 -9.90 -10.30 0.04
N TRP A 106 -10.27 -11.11 -0.96
CA TRP A 106 -10.03 -12.54 -1.01
C TRP A 106 -8.59 -12.85 -1.42
N TYR A 107 -7.83 -13.44 -0.50
CA TYR A 107 -6.47 -13.90 -0.73
C TYR A 107 -6.36 -15.41 -0.71
N THR A 108 -5.29 -15.93 -1.30
CA THR A 108 -4.87 -17.33 -1.14
C THR A 108 -3.76 -17.38 -0.10
N ILE A 109 -3.98 -18.16 0.95
CA ILE A 109 -3.02 -18.47 2.01
C ILE A 109 -2.67 -19.95 1.98
N TYR A 110 -1.58 -20.32 2.65
CA TYR A 110 -1.11 -21.70 2.77
C TYR A 110 -0.89 -22.04 4.25
N PRO A 111 -1.96 -22.35 5.02
CA PRO A 111 -1.88 -22.48 6.47
C PRO A 111 -0.89 -23.55 6.95
N ASP A 112 -0.85 -24.68 6.26
CA ASP A 112 0.06 -25.82 6.48
C ASP A 112 1.36 -25.72 5.65
N GLY A 113 1.49 -24.69 4.81
CA GLY A 113 2.60 -24.50 3.87
C GLY A 113 2.46 -25.24 2.54
N GLU A 114 1.43 -26.08 2.37
CA GLU A 114 1.27 -26.95 1.20
C GLU A 114 -0.08 -26.72 0.49
N THR A 115 -1.17 -26.69 1.26
CA THR A 115 -2.55 -26.65 0.78
C THR A 115 -3.04 -25.20 0.64
N PRO A 116 -3.39 -24.74 -0.58
CA PRO A 116 -3.93 -23.40 -0.76
C PRO A 116 -5.36 -23.30 -0.23
N LEU A 117 -5.62 -22.30 0.60
CA LEU A 117 -6.94 -21.94 1.08
C LEU A 117 -7.26 -20.49 0.67
N LYS A 118 -8.41 -20.27 0.03
CA LYS A 118 -8.87 -18.92 -0.32
C LYS A 118 -9.76 -18.37 0.80
N VAL A 119 -9.35 -17.26 1.39
CA VAL A 119 -10.01 -16.62 2.54
C VAL A 119 -10.27 -15.14 2.28
N LEU A 120 -11.29 -14.58 2.91
CA LEU A 120 -11.48 -13.13 2.97
C LEU A 120 -10.64 -12.58 4.12
N CYS A 121 -9.75 -11.63 3.81
CA CYS A 121 -8.99 -10.92 4.83
C CYS A 121 -9.62 -9.55 5.11
N ASP A 122 -9.88 -9.26 6.39
CA ASP A 122 -10.11 -7.88 6.83
C ASP A 122 -8.78 -7.29 7.33
N MET A 123 -8.27 -6.34 6.56
CA MET A 123 -6.99 -5.68 6.78
C MET A 123 -7.10 -4.36 7.53
N HIS A 124 -8.30 -3.94 7.94
CA HIS A 124 -8.53 -2.61 8.51
C HIS A 124 -9.09 -2.65 9.94
N THR A 125 -10.05 -3.53 10.23
CA THR A 125 -10.73 -3.56 11.53
C THR A 125 -9.74 -3.93 12.63
N ASP A 126 -9.68 -3.14 13.70
CA ASP A 126 -8.89 -3.45 14.91
C ASP A 126 -7.41 -3.79 14.61
N GLY A 127 -6.78 -3.03 13.71
CA GLY A 127 -5.40 -3.25 13.28
C GLY A 127 -5.22 -4.21 12.10
N GLY A 128 -6.28 -4.91 11.68
CA GLY A 128 -6.30 -5.76 10.49
C GLY A 128 -5.62 -7.12 10.66
N GLY A 129 -5.58 -7.89 9.57
CA GLY A 129 -4.98 -9.22 9.54
C GLY A 129 -5.95 -10.34 9.93
N TRP A 130 -7.25 -10.07 9.91
CA TRP A 130 -8.29 -11.00 10.31
C TRP A 130 -8.71 -11.91 9.16
N ILE A 131 -8.86 -13.21 9.43
CA ILE A 131 -9.55 -14.13 8.52
C ILE A 131 -11.05 -14.07 8.83
N VAL A 132 -11.84 -13.64 7.85
CA VAL A 132 -13.31 -13.67 7.93
C VAL A 132 -13.80 -15.05 7.48
N PHE A 133 -14.26 -15.87 8.42
CA PHE A 133 -14.78 -17.21 8.12
C PHE A 133 -16.31 -17.28 8.01
N GLN A 134 -17.03 -16.26 8.47
CA GLN A 134 -18.47 -16.13 8.34
C GLN A 134 -18.83 -14.67 8.03
N ARG A 135 -19.73 -14.45 7.07
CA ARG A 135 -20.30 -13.14 6.80
C ARG A 135 -21.80 -13.20 6.55
N ARG A 136 -22.57 -12.38 7.26
CA ARG A 136 -23.99 -12.05 6.98
C ARG A 136 -24.09 -10.58 6.58
N TRP A 137 -24.98 -10.27 5.63
CA TRP A 137 -25.16 -8.91 5.13
C TRP A 137 -26.62 -8.61 4.75
N ASP A 138 -27.20 -9.41 3.87
CA ASP A 138 -28.50 -9.12 3.24
C ASP A 138 -29.50 -10.29 3.30
N GLY A 139 -29.10 -11.44 3.86
CA GLY A 139 -29.91 -12.65 3.87
C GLY A 139 -30.06 -13.34 2.49
N SER A 140 -29.22 -13.00 1.51
CA SER A 140 -29.27 -13.61 0.17
C SER A 140 -28.87 -15.09 0.15
N VAL A 141 -28.20 -15.57 1.19
CA VAL A 141 -27.78 -16.97 1.32
C VAL A 141 -28.55 -17.63 2.46
N ASP A 142 -29.12 -18.79 2.19
CA ASP A 142 -29.72 -19.64 3.22
C ASP A 142 -28.65 -20.30 4.08
N PHE A 143 -28.74 -20.12 5.40
CA PHE A 143 -27.87 -20.71 6.42
C PHE A 143 -28.52 -21.89 7.15
N PHE A 144 -29.78 -22.23 6.87
CA PHE A 144 -30.41 -23.45 7.38
C PHE A 144 -29.99 -24.66 6.54
N ARG A 145 -28.75 -25.10 6.77
CA ARG A 145 -28.09 -26.15 5.97
C ARG A 145 -27.79 -27.40 6.78
N ASP A 146 -27.53 -28.49 6.06
CA ASP A 146 -27.12 -29.75 6.65
C ASP A 146 -25.66 -29.75 7.14
N TRP A 147 -25.29 -30.84 7.80
CA TRP A 147 -23.94 -31.05 8.33
C TRP A 147 -22.84 -30.94 7.27
N ASN A 148 -23.06 -31.53 6.09
CA ASN A 148 -22.06 -31.60 5.04
C ASN A 148 -21.78 -30.20 4.43
N ALA A 149 -22.81 -29.38 4.32
CA ALA A 149 -22.66 -27.99 3.90
C ALA A 149 -21.84 -27.19 4.92
N TYR A 150 -22.10 -27.31 6.23
CA TYR A 150 -21.28 -26.64 7.25
C TYR A 150 -19.85 -27.18 7.32
N LYS A 151 -19.65 -28.48 7.06
CA LYS A 151 -18.33 -29.10 6.96
C LYS A 151 -17.49 -28.50 5.84
N THR A 152 -18.03 -28.45 4.62
CA THR A 152 -17.28 -28.07 3.41
C THR A 152 -17.33 -26.56 3.09
N GLY A 153 -18.31 -25.84 3.65
CA GLY A 153 -18.53 -24.42 3.40
C GLY A 153 -19.59 -24.16 2.32
N PHE A 154 -20.19 -22.97 2.37
CA PHE A 154 -21.24 -22.55 1.43
C PHE A 154 -21.34 -21.03 1.31
N GLY A 155 -22.11 -20.58 0.31
CA GLY A 155 -22.40 -19.16 0.08
C GLY A 155 -21.61 -18.57 -1.10
N SER A 156 -21.45 -17.26 -1.08
CA SER A 156 -20.85 -16.47 -2.15
C SER A 156 -19.71 -15.62 -1.63
N ARG A 157 -18.62 -15.55 -2.40
CA ARG A 157 -17.49 -14.68 -2.10
C ARG A 157 -17.83 -13.19 -2.19
N LEU A 158 -18.88 -12.84 -2.93
CA LEU A 158 -19.28 -11.46 -3.11
C LEU A 158 -20.08 -10.94 -1.90
N ASN A 159 -20.83 -11.81 -1.22
CA ASN A 159 -21.80 -11.43 -0.20
C ASN A 159 -21.62 -12.29 1.07
N GLU A 160 -22.55 -13.21 1.32
CA GLU A 160 -22.63 -14.02 2.53
C GLU A 160 -22.03 -15.41 2.35
N PHE A 161 -21.31 -15.91 3.36
CA PHE A 161 -20.72 -17.24 3.30
C PHE A 161 -20.40 -17.83 4.68
N TRP A 162 -20.18 -19.14 4.67
CA TRP A 162 -19.54 -19.91 5.73
C TRP A 162 -18.32 -20.63 5.13
N LEU A 163 -17.13 -20.44 5.69
CA LEU A 163 -15.87 -20.93 5.13
C LEU A 163 -15.77 -22.47 5.12
N GLY A 164 -16.48 -23.14 6.03
CA GLY A 164 -16.44 -24.60 6.20
C GLY A 164 -15.67 -25.02 7.44
N ASN A 165 -16.24 -25.93 8.22
CA ASN A 165 -15.67 -26.38 9.49
C ASN A 165 -14.34 -27.12 9.30
N ASP A 166 -14.13 -27.85 8.20
CA ASP A 166 -12.84 -28.47 7.93
C ASP A 166 -11.73 -27.40 7.78
N ASN A 167 -12.05 -26.31 7.09
CA ASN A 167 -11.12 -25.20 6.88
C ASN A 167 -10.86 -24.45 8.20
N ILE A 168 -11.90 -24.19 8.99
CA ILE A 168 -11.76 -23.49 10.28
C ILE A 168 -10.98 -24.36 11.28
N HIS A 169 -11.22 -25.67 11.31
CA HIS A 169 -10.44 -26.61 12.12
C HIS A 169 -8.97 -26.59 11.69
N MET A 170 -8.68 -26.75 10.39
CA MET A 170 -7.32 -26.71 9.86
C MET A 170 -6.58 -25.42 10.25
N LEU A 171 -7.25 -24.26 10.15
CA LEU A 171 -6.69 -22.97 10.55
C LEU A 171 -6.38 -22.93 12.05
N THR A 172 -7.32 -23.35 12.89
CA THR A 172 -7.29 -23.13 14.34
C THR A 172 -6.65 -24.27 15.14
N ASN A 173 -6.31 -25.39 14.52
CA ASN A 173 -5.74 -26.55 15.21
C ASN A 173 -4.27 -26.37 15.64
N THR A 174 -3.60 -25.31 15.18
CA THR A 174 -2.24 -24.97 15.59
C THR A 174 -2.12 -23.48 15.92
N GLY A 175 -1.26 -23.16 16.90
CA GLY A 175 -1.09 -21.80 17.39
C GLY A 175 -2.23 -21.33 18.30
N THR A 176 -2.28 -20.02 18.54
CA THR A 176 -3.33 -19.38 19.33
C THR A 176 -4.02 -18.36 18.45
N TRP A 177 -5.34 -18.48 18.34
CA TRP A 177 -6.18 -17.63 17.50
C TRP A 177 -7.15 -16.88 18.37
N GLU A 178 -7.16 -15.56 18.32
CA GLU A 178 -8.27 -14.79 18.89
C GLU A 178 -9.47 -14.81 17.94
N ILE A 179 -10.67 -14.63 18.50
CA ILE A 179 -11.89 -14.43 17.72
C ILE A 179 -12.50 -13.09 18.06
N ARG A 180 -12.93 -12.40 17.01
CA ARG A 180 -13.72 -11.17 17.07
C ARG A 180 -15.04 -11.40 16.35
N VAL A 181 -16.13 -10.98 16.98
CA VAL A 181 -17.48 -10.99 16.39
C VAL A 181 -17.91 -9.55 16.25
N ASP A 182 -18.07 -9.07 15.03
CA ASP A 182 -18.64 -7.75 14.73
C ASP A 182 -20.11 -7.88 14.33
N LEU A 183 -20.96 -7.07 14.94
CA LEU A 183 -22.41 -7.02 14.74
C LEU A 183 -22.84 -5.61 14.34
N LEU A 184 -23.85 -5.53 13.48
CA LEU A 184 -24.51 -4.31 13.08
C LEU A 184 -26.02 -4.54 13.18
N ASP A 185 -26.71 -3.71 13.96
CA ASP A 185 -28.17 -3.78 14.05
C ASP A 185 -28.86 -2.98 12.93
N PHE A 186 -30.19 -3.01 12.91
CA PHE A 186 -30.99 -2.29 11.92
C PHE A 186 -31.00 -0.76 12.09
N GLU A 187 -30.49 -0.27 13.22
CA GLU A 187 -30.30 1.15 13.52
C GLU A 187 -28.87 1.60 13.17
N TYR A 188 -28.08 0.71 12.55
CA TYR A 188 -26.68 0.90 12.17
C TYR A 188 -25.72 1.06 13.37
N THR A 189 -26.12 0.60 14.55
CA THR A 189 -25.25 0.55 15.73
C THR A 189 -24.29 -0.62 15.59
N LYS A 190 -23.00 -0.33 15.67
CA LYS A 190 -21.94 -1.34 15.65
C LYS A 190 -21.63 -1.82 17.06
N SER A 191 -21.59 -3.12 17.24
CA SER A 191 -21.09 -3.75 18.46
C SER A 191 -20.12 -4.87 18.13
N PHE A 192 -19.26 -5.21 19.09
CA PHE A 192 -18.32 -6.31 18.95
C PHE A 192 -18.06 -7.05 20.25
N ALA A 193 -17.51 -8.26 20.14
CA ALA A 193 -16.98 -9.04 21.25
C ALA A 193 -15.68 -9.76 20.82
N LYS A 194 -14.69 -9.80 21.71
CA LYS A 194 -13.41 -10.49 21.52
C LYS A 194 -13.17 -11.53 22.60
N TYR A 195 -12.53 -12.62 22.21
CA TYR A 195 -12.11 -13.71 23.10
C TYR A 195 -10.66 -14.06 22.84
N ALA A 196 -9.92 -14.37 23.91
CA ALA A 196 -8.47 -14.58 23.87
C ALA A 196 -8.03 -15.80 23.05
N SER A 197 -8.89 -16.80 22.90
CA SER A 197 -8.59 -17.99 22.09
C SER A 197 -9.84 -18.57 21.46
N PHE A 198 -9.70 -19.16 20.28
CA PHE A 198 -10.75 -19.81 19.52
C PHE A 198 -10.17 -21.00 18.77
N GLN A 199 -10.76 -22.17 18.99
CA GLN A 199 -10.45 -23.38 18.25
C GLN A 199 -11.73 -24.18 18.07
N ILE A 200 -11.87 -24.82 16.91
CA ILE A 200 -12.84 -25.89 16.74
C ILE A 200 -12.10 -27.21 16.55
N MET A 201 -12.59 -28.26 17.19
CA MET A 201 -12.02 -29.60 17.06
C MET A 201 -12.35 -30.24 15.70
N GLY A 202 -11.80 -31.42 15.44
CA GLY A 202 -12.07 -32.14 14.19
C GLY A 202 -13.50 -32.69 14.11
N GLU A 203 -13.85 -33.26 12.95
CA GLU A 203 -15.18 -33.84 12.72
C GLU A 203 -15.52 -34.98 13.69
N THR A 204 -14.54 -35.79 14.09
CA THR A 204 -14.72 -36.88 15.06
C THR A 204 -15.21 -36.39 16.43
N GLU A 205 -14.85 -35.15 16.78
CA GLU A 205 -15.30 -34.45 17.97
C GLU A 205 -16.45 -33.47 17.65
N LYS A 206 -17.08 -33.61 16.48
CA LYS A 206 -18.23 -32.83 16.03
C LYS A 206 -17.97 -31.32 16.00
N TYR A 207 -16.75 -30.92 15.64
CA TYR A 207 -16.34 -29.51 15.61
C TYR A 207 -16.57 -28.76 16.92
N LYS A 208 -16.37 -29.45 18.06
CA LYS A 208 -16.54 -28.87 19.40
C LYS A 208 -15.76 -27.55 19.51
N LEU A 209 -16.44 -26.50 19.95
CA LEU A 209 -15.84 -25.20 20.23
C LEU A 209 -15.03 -25.24 21.53
N LEU A 210 -13.78 -24.80 21.45
CA LEU A 210 -12.95 -24.42 22.58
C LEU A 210 -12.76 -22.90 22.54
N LEU A 211 -13.40 -22.20 23.47
CA LEU A 211 -13.39 -20.73 23.53
C LEU A 211 -12.65 -20.27 24.78
N GLY A 212 -11.76 -19.30 24.60
CA GLY A 212 -11.02 -18.65 25.68
C GLY A 212 -11.85 -17.63 26.44
N ALA A 213 -11.20 -16.96 27.39
CA ALA A 213 -11.83 -15.89 28.15
C ALA A 213 -12.27 -14.73 27.23
N PHE A 214 -13.41 -14.13 27.54
CA PHE A 214 -13.79 -12.84 26.99
C PHE A 214 -12.75 -11.78 27.37
N THR A 215 -12.34 -10.96 26.41
CA THR A 215 -11.32 -9.93 26.63
C THR A 215 -11.91 -8.53 26.63
N GLU A 216 -12.71 -8.19 25.62
CA GLU A 216 -13.33 -6.86 25.47
C GLU A 216 -14.51 -6.90 24.48
N GLY A 217 -15.40 -5.92 24.56
CA GLY A 217 -16.55 -5.81 23.68
C GLY A 217 -17.72 -5.06 24.30
N ASN A 218 -18.60 -4.56 23.45
CA ASN A 218 -19.85 -3.88 23.80
C ASN A 218 -21.11 -4.64 23.33
N ALA A 219 -20.94 -5.85 22.78
CA ALA A 219 -22.04 -6.70 22.31
C ALA A 219 -22.65 -7.65 23.37
N GLY A 220 -22.22 -7.59 24.63
CA GLY A 220 -22.65 -8.54 25.66
C GLY A 220 -22.20 -8.20 27.09
N THR A 221 -22.59 -7.03 27.60
CA THR A 221 -22.52 -6.72 29.04
C THR A 221 -23.59 -7.47 29.82
#